data_AF-A0A7W4Z9C0-F1
#
_entry.id   AF-A0A7W4Z9C0-F1
#
_cell.length_a   1.000
_cell.length_b   1.000
_cell.length_c   1.000
_cell.angle_alpha   90.00
_cell.angle_beta   90.00
_cell.angle_gamma   90.00
#
_symmetry.space_group_name_H-M   'P 1'
#
loop_
_entity.id
_entity.type
_entity.pdbx_description
1 polymer ?
#
loop_
_entity_poly.entity_id
_entity_poly.type
_entity_poly.pdbx_seq_one_letter_code
_entity_poly.pdbx_strand_id
1 'polypeptide(L)'
;MARKKSDQLTDGEQGIMEILWERGESSVKDIAQALPADKPAAYTTVQTMCKILAEKGYADYRKEGRAFIYRARISRTEARQSALKSLLNRFFGSSPELLAQHLIRETDIDLKDLEALQRKIDETD
;
A
#
# COMPACT_ATOMS: atom_id res chain seq x y z
N MET A 1 -21.04 4.06 -10.87
CA MET A 1 -20.60 2.76 -11.42
C MET A 1 -19.72 2.08 -10.37
N ALA A 2 -19.96 0.80 -10.05
CA ALA A 2 -19.13 0.08 -9.09
C ALA A 2 -17.76 -0.23 -9.71
N ARG A 3 -16.67 0.26 -9.09
CA ARG A 3 -15.30 -0.02 -9.53
C ARG A 3 -15.03 -1.52 -9.37
N LYS A 4 -14.54 -2.17 -10.43
CA LYS A 4 -14.15 -3.60 -10.43
C LYS A 4 -13.19 -3.83 -9.25
N LYS A 5 -13.42 -4.86 -8.42
CA LYS A 5 -12.52 -5.22 -7.31
C LYS A 5 -11.11 -5.40 -7.87
N SER A 6 -10.21 -4.49 -7.52
CA SER A 6 -8.79 -4.57 -7.85
C SER A 6 -8.06 -5.01 -6.61
N ASP A 7 -7.17 -5.99 -6.75
CA ASP A 7 -6.33 -6.47 -5.65
C ASP A 7 -5.34 -5.40 -5.17
N GLN A 8 -5.15 -4.33 -5.95
CA GLN A 8 -4.27 -3.22 -5.64
C GLN A 8 -4.96 -2.20 -4.73
N LEU A 9 -4.16 -1.57 -3.87
CA LEU A 9 -4.57 -0.41 -3.09
C LEU A 9 -4.69 0.81 -4.01
N THR A 10 -5.82 1.51 -3.91
CA THR A 10 -5.97 2.85 -4.50
C THR A 10 -5.32 3.89 -3.58
N ASP A 11 -5.01 5.09 -4.08
CA ASP A 11 -4.36 6.15 -3.28
C ASP A 11 -5.09 6.43 -1.95
N GLY A 12 -6.43 6.46 -1.97
CA GLY A 12 -7.22 6.65 -0.75
C GLY A 12 -7.15 5.48 0.22
N GLU A 13 -7.14 4.25 -0.30
CA GLU A 13 -6.96 3.04 0.51
C GLU A 13 -5.55 2.96 1.08
N GLN A 14 -4.54 3.36 0.31
CA GLN A 14 -3.15 3.40 0.76
C GLN A 14 -2.97 4.43 1.88
N GLY A 15 -3.55 5.63 1.76
CA GLY A 15 -3.52 6.62 2.84
C GLY A 15 -4.10 6.10 4.17
N ILE A 16 -5.19 5.32 4.09
CA ILE A 16 -5.76 4.65 5.29
C ILE A 16 -4.80 3.59 5.84
N MET A 17 -4.19 2.77 4.98
CA MET A 17 -3.22 1.75 5.42
C MET A 17 -2.00 2.37 6.09
N GLU A 18 -1.49 3.51 5.60
CA GLU A 18 -0.39 4.24 6.26
C GLU A 18 -0.75 4.64 7.69
N ILE A 19 -1.96 5.19 7.90
CA ILE A 19 -2.44 5.52 9.24
C ILE A 19 -2.54 4.28 10.12
N LEU A 20 -3.05 3.16 9.59
CA LEU A 20 -3.15 1.91 10.34
C LEU A 20 -1.78 1.29 10.67
N TRP A 21 -0.80 1.42 9.79
CA TRP A 21 0.56 0.95 10.05
C TRP A 21 1.30 1.81 11.09
N GLU A 22 1.01 3.10 11.14
CA GLU A 22 1.62 4.02 12.12
C GLU A 22 0.97 3.94 13.49
N ARG A 23 -0.37 3.85 13.53
CA ARG A 23 -1.14 3.92 14.77
C ARG A 23 -1.54 2.54 15.32
N GLY A 24 -1.41 1.49 14.51
CA GLY A 24 -1.81 0.13 14.85
C GLY A 24 -3.32 -0.10 14.73
N GLU A 25 -4.09 0.43 15.67
CA GLU A 25 -5.56 0.36 15.68
C GLU A 25 -6.17 1.76 15.62
N SER A 26 -7.24 1.95 14.84
CA SER A 26 -7.91 3.26 14.73
C SER A 26 -9.38 3.12 14.37
N SER A 27 -10.22 4.01 14.90
CA SER A 27 -11.62 4.09 14.49
C SER A 27 -11.76 4.80 13.14
N VAL A 28 -12.88 4.60 12.45
CA VAL A 28 -13.18 5.34 11.20
C VAL A 28 -13.11 6.85 11.40
N LYS A 29 -13.52 7.35 12.57
CA LYS A 29 -13.47 8.77 12.91
C LYS A 29 -12.03 9.26 13.02
N ASP A 30 -11.18 8.50 13.70
CA ASP A 30 -9.78 8.87 13.90
C ASP A 30 -9.01 8.81 12.57
N ILE A 31 -9.29 7.82 11.74
CA ILE A 31 -8.73 7.72 10.38
C ILE A 31 -9.14 8.93 9.55
N ALA A 32 -10.43 9.30 9.54
CA ALA A 32 -10.91 10.46 8.80
C ALA A 32 -10.27 11.78 9.26
N GLN A 33 -9.95 11.91 10.56
CA GLN A 33 -9.26 13.07 11.12
C GLN A 33 -7.75 13.05 10.88
N ALA A 34 -7.16 11.87 10.71
CA ALA A 34 -5.73 11.68 10.46
C ALA A 34 -5.35 11.86 8.99
N LEU A 35 -6.33 11.82 8.09
CA LEU A 35 -6.07 12.04 6.67
C LEU A 35 -5.53 13.46 6.42
N PRO A 36 -4.55 13.60 5.51
CA PRO A 36 -3.97 14.88 5.18
C PRO A 36 -5.02 15.91 4.73
N ALA A 37 -4.84 17.17 5.10
CA ALA A 37 -5.77 18.24 4.78
C ALA A 37 -5.89 18.52 3.26
N ASP A 38 -4.86 18.16 2.48
CA ASP A 38 -4.85 18.22 1.01
C ASP A 38 -5.62 17.06 0.37
N LYS A 39 -5.92 15.99 1.11
CA LYS A 39 -6.69 14.82 0.67
C LYS A 39 -7.77 14.45 1.69
N PRO A 40 -8.73 15.35 1.98
CA PRO A 40 -9.79 15.06 2.91
C PRO A 40 -10.73 14.01 2.33
N ALA A 41 -11.25 13.13 3.18
CA ALA A 41 -12.29 12.20 2.81
C ALA A 41 -13.46 12.31 3.79
N ALA A 42 -14.68 12.29 3.25
CA ALA A 42 -15.88 12.22 4.08
C ALA A 42 -15.89 10.92 4.90
N TYR A 43 -16.46 10.96 6.10
CA TYR A 43 -16.55 9.81 7.00
C TYR A 43 -17.11 8.54 6.32
N THR A 44 -18.16 8.69 5.51
CA THR A 44 -18.77 7.57 4.77
C THR A 44 -17.86 7.00 3.68
N THR A 45 -17.02 7.85 3.07
CA THR A 45 -15.98 7.41 2.12
C THR A 45 -14.91 6.61 2.84
N VAL A 46 -14.40 7.11 3.97
CA VAL A 46 -13.42 6.39 4.81
C VAL A 46 -14.00 5.06 5.28
N GLN A 47 -15.24 5.05 5.74
CA GLN A 47 -15.93 3.82 6.16
C GLN A 47 -16.02 2.80 5.03
N THR A 48 -16.40 3.24 3.82
CA THR A 48 -16.45 2.39 2.63
C THR A 48 -15.07 1.84 2.28
N MET A 49 -14.03 2.67 2.27
CA MET A 49 -12.67 2.24 1.99
C MET A 49 -12.14 1.25 3.03
N CYS A 50 -12.41 1.46 4.32
CA CYS A 50 -12.04 0.52 5.38
C CYS A 50 -12.72 -0.84 5.20
N LYS A 51 -13.99 -0.86 4.80
CA LYS A 51 -14.70 -2.12 4.45
C LYS A 51 -14.06 -2.80 3.24
N ILE A 52 -13.72 -2.06 2.19
CA ILE A 52 -13.06 -2.60 1.01
C ILE A 52 -11.69 -3.18 1.37
N LEU A 53 -10.90 -2.49 2.20
CA LEU A 53 -9.62 -2.98 2.71
C LEU A 53 -9.77 -4.29 3.49
N ALA A 54 -10.82 -4.40 4.31
CA ALA A 54 -11.13 -5.64 5.03
C ALA A 54 -11.55 -6.77 4.09
N GLU A 55 -12.40 -6.50 3.09
CA GLU A 55 -12.79 -7.48 2.08
C GLU A 55 -11.60 -7.96 1.22
N LYS A 56 -10.64 -7.09 0.96
CA LYS A 56 -9.38 -7.43 0.27
C LYS A 56 -8.37 -8.13 1.17
N GLY A 57 -8.61 -8.19 2.49
CA GLY A 57 -7.72 -8.83 3.46
C GLY A 57 -6.51 -7.99 3.89
N TYR A 58 -6.46 -6.70 3.57
CA TYR A 58 -5.39 -5.79 4.01
C TYR A 58 -5.59 -5.32 5.45
N ALA A 59 -6.84 -5.20 5.88
CA ALA A 59 -7.21 -4.78 7.22
C ALA A 59 -8.16 -5.78 7.89
N ASP A 60 -8.24 -5.71 9.20
CA ASP A 60 -9.21 -6.43 10.02
C ASP A 60 -9.95 -5.42 10.89
N TYR A 61 -11.11 -5.79 11.43
CA TYR A 61 -11.87 -4.89 12.29
C TYR A 61 -12.57 -5.61 13.43
N ARG A 62 -12.72 -4.90 14.55
CA ARG A 62 -13.56 -5.31 15.66
C ARG A 62 -14.58 -4.24 16.00
N LYS A 63 -15.69 -4.66 16.61
CA LYS A 63 -16.70 -3.74 17.12
C LYS A 63 -16.37 -3.39 18.57
N GLU A 64 -16.34 -2.10 18.88
CA GLU A 64 -16.14 -1.59 20.23
C GLU A 64 -17.26 -0.59 20.54
N GLY A 65 -18.25 -1.05 21.32
CA GLY A 65 -19.49 -0.31 21.55
C GLY A 65 -20.26 -0.04 20.24
N ARG A 66 -20.35 1.23 19.85
CA ARG A 66 -20.99 1.68 18.59
C ARG A 66 -19.98 1.95 17.46
N ALA A 67 -18.68 1.87 17.75
CA ALA A 67 -17.61 2.14 16.79
C ALA A 67 -17.04 0.84 16.19
N PHE A 68 -16.47 0.97 14.99
CA PHE A 68 -15.62 -0.05 14.38
C PHE A 68 -14.18 0.41 14.48
N ILE A 69 -13.34 -0.46 15.04
CA ILE A 69 -11.90 -0.25 15.17
C ILE A 69 -11.22 -1.12 14.13
N TYR A 70 -10.46 -0.50 13.24
CA TYR A 70 -9.71 -1.15 12.19
C TYR A 70 -8.25 -1.26 12.56
N ARG A 71 -7.59 -2.32 12.07
CA ARG A 71 -6.16 -2.56 12.20
C ARG A 71 -5.58 -3.13 10.92
N ALA A 72 -4.31 -2.88 10.64
CA ALA A 72 -3.63 -3.52 9.53
C ALA A 72 -3.50 -5.03 9.79
N ARG A 73 -3.86 -5.85 8.79
CA ARG A 73 -3.70 -7.31 8.83
C ARG A 73 -2.37 -7.75 8.22
N ILE A 74 -1.88 -7.00 7.24
CA ILE A 74 -0.59 -7.23 6.60
C ILE A 74 0.36 -6.07 6.89
N SER A 75 1.66 -6.33 6.88
CA SER A 75 2.70 -5.31 7.02
C SER A 75 2.88 -4.46 5.75
N ARG A 76 3.54 -3.30 5.90
CA ARG A 76 4.01 -2.46 4.78
C ARG A 76 4.81 -3.27 3.76
N THR A 77 5.69 -4.14 4.24
CA THR A 77 6.57 -4.97 3.40
C THR A 77 5.78 -5.97 2.57
N GLU A 78 4.83 -6.68 3.18
CA GLU A 78 3.97 -7.64 2.48
C GLU A 78 3.09 -6.97 1.43
N ALA A 79 2.51 -5.81 1.76
CA ALA A 79 1.74 -5.01 0.81
C ALA A 79 2.59 -4.61 -0.41
N ARG A 80 3.80 -4.12 -0.17
CA ARG A 80 4.75 -3.73 -1.23
C ARG A 80 5.17 -4.93 -2.09
N GLN A 81 5.45 -6.08 -1.47
CA GLN A 81 5.80 -7.31 -2.20
C GLN A 81 4.66 -7.79 -3.09
N SER A 82 3.42 -7.75 -2.58
CA SER A 82 2.22 -8.12 -3.36
C SER A 82 2.01 -7.19 -4.56
N ALA A 83 2.18 -5.88 -4.35
CA ALA A 83 2.08 -4.88 -5.42
C ALA A 83 3.17 -5.09 -6.48
N LEU A 84 4.43 -5.27 -6.08
CA LEU A 84 5.54 -5.52 -6.99
C LEU A 84 5.34 -6.81 -7.80
N LYS A 85 4.92 -7.90 -7.16
CA LYS A 85 4.62 -9.16 -7.84
C LYS A 85 3.51 -8.99 -8.88
N SER A 86 2.47 -8.25 -8.53
CA SER A 86 1.36 -7.96 -9.45
C SER A 86 1.80 -7.10 -10.64
N LEU A 87 2.68 -6.12 -10.41
CA LEU A 87 3.27 -5.29 -11.46
C LEU A 87 4.12 -6.14 -12.42
N LEU A 88 5.03 -6.96 -11.88
CA LEU A 88 5.90 -7.86 -12.65
C LEU A 88 5.09 -8.80 -13.54
N ASN A 89 4.07 -9.46 -12.96
CA ASN A 89 3.23 -10.40 -13.70
C ASN A 89 2.43 -9.72 -14.82
N ARG A 90 1.99 -8.47 -14.60
CA ARG A 90 1.05 -7.79 -15.52
C ARG A 90 1.75 -7.02 -16.64
N PHE A 91 2.95 -6.50 -16.40
CA PHE A 91 3.63 -5.61 -17.35
C PHE A 91 5.01 -6.11 -17.80
N PHE A 92 5.67 -6.97 -17.02
CA PHE A 92 7.05 -7.39 -17.27
C PHE A 92 7.17 -8.90 -17.50
N GLY A 93 6.05 -9.62 -17.71
CA GLY A 93 6.06 -11.06 -17.96
C GLY A 93 6.75 -11.87 -16.87
N SER A 94 6.70 -11.41 -15.62
CA SER A 94 7.40 -12.00 -14.48
C SER A 94 8.93 -11.97 -14.57
N SER A 95 9.52 -11.09 -15.40
CA SER A 95 10.98 -10.89 -15.49
C SER A 95 11.45 -9.72 -14.62
N PRO A 96 12.18 -9.97 -13.52
CA PRO A 96 12.81 -8.92 -12.72
C PRO A 96 13.90 -8.17 -13.49
N GLU A 97 14.57 -8.85 -14.43
CA GLU A 97 15.63 -8.27 -15.25
C GLU A 97 15.08 -7.14 -16.14
N LEU A 98 13.94 -7.36 -16.80
CA LEU A 98 13.31 -6.33 -17.63
C LEU A 98 12.88 -5.12 -16.82
N LEU A 99 12.41 -5.32 -15.58
CA LEU A 99 12.09 -4.22 -14.67
C LEU A 99 13.35 -3.42 -14.31
N ALA A 100 14.45 -4.10 -13.98
CA ALA A 100 15.71 -3.45 -13.64
C ALA A 100 16.29 -2.65 -14.82
N GLN A 101 16.30 -3.22 -16.02
CA GLN A 101 16.72 -2.52 -17.24
C GLN A 101 15.87 -1.28 -17.51
N HIS A 102 14.55 -1.37 -17.31
CA HIS A 102 13.65 -0.24 -17.50
C HIS A 102 13.87 0.86 -16.45
N LEU A 103 14.08 0.50 -15.18
CA LEU A 103 14.44 1.46 -14.14
C LEU A 103 15.77 2.16 -14.47
N ILE A 104 16.82 1.43 -14.84
CA ILE A 104 18.12 2.04 -15.19
C ILE A 104 18.00 3.00 -16.38
N ARG A 105 17.10 2.70 -17.34
CA ARG A 105 16.96 3.49 -18.56
C ARG A 105 16.04 4.71 -18.42
N GLU A 106 14.94 4.58 -17.70
CA GLU A 106 13.88 5.60 -17.63
C GLU A 106 13.93 6.47 -16.37
N THR A 107 14.59 5.99 -15.30
CA THR A 107 14.89 6.82 -14.13
C THR A 107 16.32 7.31 -14.20
N ASP A 108 16.52 8.60 -13.89
CA ASP A 108 17.83 9.21 -13.73
C ASP A 108 18.42 8.70 -12.40
N ILE A 109 18.89 7.43 -12.40
CA ILE A 109 19.48 6.80 -11.23
C ILE A 109 20.91 7.34 -11.11
N ASP A 110 21.13 8.16 -10.08
CA ASP A 110 22.44 8.70 -9.79
C ASP A 110 23.45 7.60 -9.43
N LEU A 111 24.73 7.87 -9.66
CA LEU A 111 25.83 6.94 -9.37
C LEU A 111 25.78 6.41 -7.93
N LYS A 112 25.36 7.23 -6.96
CA LYS A 112 25.23 6.83 -5.55
C LYS A 112 24.20 5.72 -5.34
N ASP A 113 23.07 5.79 -6.05
CA ASP A 113 22.01 4.79 -5.95
C ASP A 113 22.43 3.50 -6.64
N LEU A 114 23.15 3.58 -7.78
CA LEU A 114 23.77 2.43 -8.43
C LEU A 114 24.79 1.74 -7.53
N GLU A 115 25.67 2.49 -6.87
CA GLU A 115 26.63 1.94 -5.90
C GLU A 115 25.94 1.27 -4.71
N ALA A 116 24.87 1.86 -4.20
CA ALA A 116 24.09 1.27 -3.11
C ALA A 116 23.38 -0.02 -3.54
N LEU A 117 22.89 -0.09 -4.78
CA LEU A 117 22.32 -1.30 -5.36
C LEU A 117 23.39 -2.39 -5.53
N GLN A 118 24.57 -2.05 -6.05
CA GLN A 118 25.67 -2.99 -6.22
C GLN A 118 26.08 -3.62 -4.88
N ARG A 119 26.25 -2.81 -3.82
CA ARG A 119 26.59 -3.31 -2.48
C ARG A 119 25.55 -4.32 -1.97
N LYS A 120 24.26 -4.08 -2.20
CA LYS A 120 23.21 -5.02 -1.78
C LYS A 120 23.24 -6.34 -2.55
N ILE A 121 23.66 -6.33 -3.81
CA ILE A 121 23.85 -7.54 -4.60
C ILE A 121 25.02 -8.34 -4.02
N ASP A 122 26.15 -7.68 -3.78
CA ASP A 122 27.36 -8.29 -3.25
C ASP A 122 27.18 -8.85 -1.81
N GLU A 123 26.25 -8.28 -1.02
CA GLU A 123 25.86 -8.77 0.31
C GLU A 123 24.91 -9.98 0.30
N THR A 124 24.31 -10.29 -0.85
CA THR A 124 23.33 -11.39 -0.99
C THR A 124 23.96 -12.69 -1.50
N ASP A 125 25.22 -12.65 -1.96
CA ASP A 125 26.07 -13.81 -2.29
C ASP A 125 26.90 -14.28 -1.08
#